data_AF-A0A933ZA66-F1
#
_entry.id   AF-A0A933ZA66-F1
#
_cell.length_a   1.000
_cell.length_b   1.000
_cell.length_c   1.000
_cell.angle_alpha   90.00
_cell.angle_beta   90.00
_cell.angle_gamma   90.00
#
_symmetry.space_group_name_H-M   'P 1'
#
loop_
_entity.id
_entity.type
_entity.pdbx_description
1 polymer ?
#
loop_
_entity_poly.entity_id
_entity_poly.type
_entity_poly.pdbx_seq_one_letter_code
_entity_poly.pdbx_strand_id
1 'polypeptide(L)'
;MSDPMASQIATLLTDSDLEELQEVVKRWIMEAPTEAMKHHYTQFGAKLIELKRQISSLPVQPQREDLEVAISMMLKLAAQRR
;
A
#
# COMPACT_ATOMS: atom_id res chain seq x y z
N MET A 1 -2.72 -5.19 18.94
CA MET A 1 -1.49 -5.27 18.12
C MET A 1 -1.83 -4.81 16.72
N SER A 2 -1.01 -3.93 16.15
CA SER A 2 -1.14 -3.54 14.74
C SER A 2 -0.71 -4.69 13.85
N ASP A 3 -1.35 -4.77 12.68
CA ASP A 3 -1.05 -5.80 11.68
C ASP A 3 0.33 -5.48 11.04
N PRO A 4 1.29 -6.43 10.98
CA PRO A 4 2.59 -6.18 10.38
C PRO A 4 2.52 -5.69 8.93
N MET A 5 1.51 -6.12 8.18
CA MET A 5 1.25 -5.64 6.82
C MET A 5 0.75 -4.20 6.82
N ALA A 6 -0.08 -3.81 7.78
CA ALA A 6 -0.54 -2.43 7.91
C ALA A 6 0.62 -1.46 8.16
N SER A 7 1.56 -1.84 9.04
CA SER A 7 2.73 -1.00 9.33
C SER A 7 3.64 -0.83 8.10
N GLN A 8 3.85 -1.91 7.33
CA GLN A 8 4.63 -1.84 6.08
C GLN A 8 3.96 -0.95 5.03
N ILE A 9 2.64 -1.06 4.83
CA ILE A 9 1.91 -0.23 3.87
C ILE A 9 1.92 1.24 4.32
N ALA A 10 1.72 1.51 5.62
CA ALA A 10 1.76 2.86 6.14
C ALA A 10 3.13 3.51 5.91
N THR A 11 4.22 2.81 6.24
CA THR A 11 5.59 3.26 5.95
C THR A 11 5.79 3.54 4.46
N LEU A 12 5.34 2.66 3.57
CA LEU A 12 5.49 2.86 2.13
C LEU A 12 4.72 4.10 1.63
N LEU A 13 3.55 4.38 2.21
CA LEU A 13 2.73 5.54 1.83
C LEU A 13 3.25 6.85 2.41
N THR A 14 4.00 6.84 3.53
CA THR A 14 4.56 8.05 4.14
C THR A 14 5.97 8.36 3.66
N ASP A 15 6.81 7.34 3.53
CA ASP A 15 8.25 7.52 3.37
C ASP A 15 8.68 7.58 1.89
N SER A 16 7.77 7.22 0.97
CA SER A 16 8.02 7.31 -0.47
C SER A 16 7.17 8.40 -1.11
N ASP A 17 7.72 9.14 -2.06
CA ASP A 17 6.91 9.95 -2.96
C ASP A 17 6.18 9.08 -4.01
N LEU A 18 5.42 9.73 -4.91
CA LEU A 18 4.64 9.00 -5.92
C LEU A 18 5.52 8.26 -6.93
N GLU A 19 6.63 8.86 -7.36
CA GLU A 19 7.53 8.29 -8.37
C GLU A 19 8.32 7.12 -7.77
N GLU A 20 8.83 7.30 -6.55
CA GLU A 20 9.49 6.24 -5.78
C GLU A 20 8.57 5.04 -5.57
N LEU A 21 7.31 5.27 -5.18
CA LEU A 21 6.32 4.21 -5.03
C LEU A 21 6.06 3.48 -6.35
N GLN A 22 5.98 4.21 -7.47
CA GLN A 22 5.81 3.61 -8.79
C GLN A 22 6.99 2.70 -9.16
N GLU A 23 8.22 3.12 -8.86
CA GLU A 23 9.41 2.31 -9.11
C GLU A 23 9.49 1.08 -8.19
N VAL A 24 9.08 1.20 -6.92
CA VAL A 24 8.96 0.03 -6.02
C VAL A 24 7.98 -0.99 -6.57
N VAL A 25 6.77 -0.55 -6.97
CA VAL A 25 5.75 -1.43 -7.55
C VAL A 25 6.25 -2.09 -8.84
N LYS A 26 6.93 -1.33 -9.70
CA LYS A 26 7.50 -1.85 -10.95
C LYS A 26 8.55 -2.93 -10.69
N ARG A 27 9.42 -2.75 -9.69
CA ARG A 27 10.39 -3.77 -9.27
C ARG A 27 9.69 -5.04 -8.78
N TRP A 28 8.66 -4.92 -7.94
CA TRP A 28 7.90 -6.09 -7.49
C TRP A 28 7.30 -6.89 -8.66
N ILE A 29 6.74 -6.20 -9.65
CA ILE A 29 6.16 -6.85 -10.84
C ILE A 29 7.25 -7.52 -11.69
N MET A 30 8.41 -6.87 -11.87
CA MET A 30 9.53 -7.42 -12.63
C MET A 30 10.18 -8.63 -11.96
N GLU A 31 10.29 -8.60 -10.63
CA GLU A 31 10.95 -9.64 -9.82
C GLU A 31 9.97 -10.76 -9.40
N ALA A 32 8.70 -10.68 -9.80
CA ALA A 32 7.69 -11.67 -9.46
C ALA A 32 8.08 -13.05 -10.02
N PRO A 33 8.17 -14.10 -9.17
CA PRO A 33 8.64 -15.42 -9.60
C PRO A 33 7.59 -16.22 -10.39
N THR A 34 6.32 -15.78 -10.39
CA THR A 34 5.23 -16.42 -11.12
C THR A 34 4.30 -15.38 -11.73
N GLU A 35 3.62 -15.75 -12.83
CA GLU A 35 2.62 -14.88 -13.48
C GLU A 35 1.42 -14.58 -12.55
N ALA A 36 1.05 -15.52 -11.68
CA ALA A 36 0.02 -15.29 -10.67
C ALA A 36 0.43 -14.18 -9.67
N MET A 37 1.67 -14.23 -9.18
CA MET A 37 2.20 -13.18 -8.30
C MET A 37 2.36 -11.85 -9.04
N LYS A 38 2.80 -11.87 -10.29
CA LYS A 38 2.91 -10.69 -11.14
C LYS A 38 1.55 -10.00 -11.31
N HIS A 39 0.50 -10.77 -11.59
CA HIS A 39 -0.86 -10.25 -11.68
C HIS A 39 -1.32 -9.64 -10.35
N HIS A 40 -1.05 -10.33 -9.24
CA HIS A 40 -1.37 -9.83 -7.91
C HIS A 40 -0.66 -8.51 -7.59
N TYR A 41 0.65 -8.41 -7.82
CA TYR A 41 1.41 -7.18 -7.61
C TYR A 41 0.98 -6.04 -8.53
N THR A 42 0.57 -6.36 -9.77
CA THR A 42 0.01 -5.36 -10.68
C THR A 42 -1.27 -4.74 -10.11
N GLN A 43 -2.21 -5.57 -9.66
CA GLN A 43 -3.47 -5.10 -9.09
C GLN A 43 -3.25 -4.34 -7.78
N PHE A 44 -2.48 -4.92 -6.87
CA PHE A 44 -2.20 -4.34 -5.57
C PHE A 44 -1.43 -3.02 -5.69
N GLY A 45 -0.37 -3.01 -6.50
CA GLY A 45 0.45 -1.83 -6.74
C GLY A 45 -0.34 -0.68 -7.38
N ALA A 46 -1.24 -0.97 -8.33
CA ALA A 46 -2.12 0.06 -8.88
C ALA A 46 -3.00 0.73 -7.82
N LYS A 47 -3.51 -0.05 -6.84
CA LYS A 47 -4.29 0.47 -5.72
C LYS A 47 -3.47 1.27 -4.72
N LEU A 48 -2.22 0.86 -4.46
CA LEU A 48 -1.31 1.65 -3.64
C LEU A 48 -0.98 3.00 -4.27
N ILE A 49 -0.71 3.02 -5.57
CA ILE A 49 -0.44 4.25 -6.33
C ILE A 49 -1.66 5.17 -6.32
N GLU A 50 -2.86 4.61 -6.53
CA GLU A 50 -4.12 5.35 -6.45
C GLU A 50 -4.30 6.00 -5.06
N LEU A 51 -4.07 5.22 -3.99
CA LEU A 51 -4.16 5.71 -2.61
C LEU A 51 -3.12 6.80 -2.32
N LYS A 52 -1.86 6.62 -2.74
CA LYS A 52 -0.82 7.64 -2.57
C LYS A 52 -1.19 8.94 -3.27
N ARG A 53 -1.71 8.89 -4.49
CA ARG A 53 -2.19 10.09 -5.20
C ARG A 53 -3.27 10.81 -4.42
N GLN A 54 -4.25 10.07 -3.87
CA GLN A 54 -5.30 10.66 -3.05
C GLN A 54 -4.73 11.31 -1.79
N ILE A 55 -3.85 10.61 -1.07
CA ILE A 55 -3.18 11.13 0.14
C ILE A 55 -2.38 12.40 -0.18
N SER A 56 -1.60 12.40 -1.26
CA SER A 56 -0.81 13.55 -1.70
C SER A 56 -1.65 14.75 -2.14
N SER A 57 -2.92 14.53 -2.52
CA SER A 57 -3.85 15.61 -2.86
C SER A 57 -4.52 16.24 -1.63
N LEU A 58 -4.36 15.65 -0.44
CA LEU A 58 -4.96 16.19 0.78
C LEU A 58 -4.23 17.47 1.24
N PRO A 59 -4.97 18.47 1.75
CA PRO A 59 -4.36 19.70 2.27
C PRO A 59 -3.48 19.44 3.50
N VAL A 60 -3.77 18.38 4.25
CA VAL A 60 -2.97 17.90 5.38
C VAL A 60 -2.74 16.42 5.17
N GLN A 61 -1.48 16.01 5.09
CA GLN A 61 -1.14 14.61 4.96
C GLN A 61 -1.32 13.89 6.30
N PRO A 62 -1.96 12.71 6.32
CA PRO A 62 -2.12 11.92 7.53
C PRO A 62 -0.76 11.47 8.05
N GLN A 63 -0.64 11.33 9.38
CA GLN A 63 0.57 10.78 9.97
C GLN A 63 0.63 9.27 9.72
N ARG A 64 1.84 8.72 9.82
CA ARG A 64 2.09 7.28 9.61
C ARG A 64 1.22 6.43 10.53
N GLU A 65 1.11 6.83 11.80
CA GLU A 65 0.34 6.12 12.82
C GLU A 65 -1.16 6.09 12.47
N ASP A 66 -1.69 7.19 11.95
CA ASP A 66 -3.10 7.27 11.53
C ASP A 66 -3.38 6.32 10.36
N LEU A 67 -2.46 6.29 9.38
CA LEU A 67 -2.53 5.36 8.25
C LEU A 67 -2.44 3.91 8.72
N GLU A 68 -1.50 3.59 9.61
CA GLU A 68 -1.32 2.23 10.15
C GLU A 68 -2.61 1.73 10.85
N VAL A 69 -3.25 2.58 11.64
CA VAL A 69 -4.53 2.26 12.31
C VAL A 69 -5.63 2.03 11.28
N ALA A 70 -5.79 2.95 10.32
CA ALA A 70 -6.83 2.83 9.30
C ALA A 70 -6.66 1.55 8.45
N ILE A 71 -5.43 1.27 8.01
CA ILE A 71 -5.11 0.08 7.21
C ILE A 71 -5.32 -1.19 8.01
N SER A 72 -4.90 -1.23 9.29
CA SER A 72 -5.14 -2.36 10.18
C SER A 72 -6.64 -2.67 10.32
N MET A 73 -7.50 -1.66 10.42
CA MET A 73 -8.96 -1.86 10.45
C MET A 73 -9.50 -2.40 9.13
N MET A 74 -9.05 -1.87 7.99
CA MET A 74 -9.45 -2.34 6.67
C MET A 74 -9.05 -3.80 6.41
N LEU A 75 -7.83 -4.19 6.80
CA LEU A 75 -7.34 -5.56 6.68
C LEU A 75 -8.18 -6.54 7.52
N LYS A 76 -8.52 -6.17 8.76
CA LYS A 76 -9.41 -6.97 9.61
C LYS A 76 -10.79 -7.16 8.99
N LEU A 77 -11.37 -6.10 8.44
CA LEU A 77 -12.67 -6.17 7.76
C LEU A 77 -12.61 -7.06 6.51
N ALA A 78 -11.53 -6.97 5.73
CA ALA A 78 -11.34 -7.81 4.54
C ALA A 78 -11.15 -9.29 4.92
N ALA A 79 -10.46 -9.57 6.01
CA ALA A 79 -10.28 -10.94 6.52
C ALA A 79 -11.59 -11.58 7.00
N GLN A 80 -12.53 -10.78 7.54
CA GLN A 80 -13.85 -11.25 7.96
C GLN A 80 -14.80 -11.59 6.79
N ARG A 81 -14.51 -11.13 5.58
CA ARG A 81 -15.32 -11.38 4.38
C ARG A 81 -14.88 -12.63 3.59
N ARG A 82 -13.91 -13.38 4.10
CA ARG A 82 -13.50 -14.71 3.60
C ARG A 82 -14.15 -15.80 4.42
#